data_AF-A0A497NQ81-F1
#
_entry.id   AF-A0A497NQ81-F1
#
_cell.length_a   1.000
_cell.length_b   1.000
_cell.length_c   1.000
_cell.angle_alpha   90.00
_cell.angle_beta   90.00
_cell.angle_gamma   90.00
#
_symmetry.space_group_name_H-M   'P 1'
#
loop_
_entity.id
_entity.type
_entity.pdbx_description
1 polymer ?
#
loop_
_entity_poly.entity_id
_entity_poly.type
_entity_poly.pdbx_seq_one_letter_code
_entity_poly.pdbx_strand_id
1 'polypeptide(L)' 'MSWHKLKPEERVNLTVNMSDVCVRVCAEGVMDENPGISEKELIERVRERLKFNERHMRRSG' A
#
# COMPACT_ATOMS: atom_id res chain seq x y z
N MET A 1 -15.27 14.79 4.16
CA MET A 1 -14.63 15.33 5.38
C MET A 1 -13.44 16.19 4.99
N SER A 2 -13.18 17.30 5.67
CA SER A 2 -11.99 18.13 5.42
C SER A 2 -10.84 17.67 6.31
N TRP A 3 -9.69 17.32 5.74
CA TRP A 3 -8.48 16.85 6.45
C TRP A 3 -8.08 17.74 7.64
N HIS A 4 -8.19 19.05 7.46
CA HIS A 4 -7.86 20.06 8.48
C HIS A 4 -8.83 20.12 9.67
N LYS A 5 -9.98 19.43 9.57
CA LYS A 5 -11.01 19.40 10.63
C LYS A 5 -10.97 18.12 11.48
N LEU A 6 -10.08 17.18 11.13
CA LEU A 6 -9.90 15.92 11.85
C LEU A 6 -8.96 16.13 13.04
N LYS A 7 -9.26 15.47 14.16
CA LYS A 7 -8.32 15.34 15.27
C LYS A 7 -7.05 14.59 14.83
N PRO A 8 -5.91 14.78 15.51
CA PRO A 8 -4.67 14.08 15.17
C PRO A 8 -4.84 12.56 15.05
N GLU A 9 -5.59 11.94 15.96
CA GLU A 9 -5.83 10.49 15.99
C GLU A 9 -6.66 10.04 14.78
N GLU A 10 -7.67 10.83 14.40
CA GLU A 10 -8.51 10.56 13.23
C GLU A 10 -7.72 10.66 11.92
N ARG A 11 -6.78 11.61 11.83
CA ARG A 11 -5.88 11.75 10.68
C ARG A 11 -4.95 10.56 10.54
N VAL A 12 -4.37 10.11 11.65
CA VAL A 12 -3.52 8.91 11.67
C VAL A 12 -4.35 7.69 11.24
N ASN A 13 -5.52 7.48 11.84
CA ASN A 13 -6.39 6.37 11.49
C ASN A 13 -6.79 6.40 10.00
N LEU A 14 -7.14 7.57 9.47
CA LEU A 14 -7.44 7.73 8.05
C LEU A 14 -6.23 7.37 7.17
N THR A 15 -5.03 7.80 7.56
CA THR A 15 -3.78 7.50 6.81
C THR A 15 -3.47 6.01 6.80
N VAL A 16 -3.64 5.34 7.94
CA VAL A 16 -3.46 3.89 8.07
C VAL A 16 -4.46 3.15 7.18
N ASN A 17 -5.75 3.50 7.27
CA ASN A 17 -6.79 2.89 6.44
C ASN A 17 -6.54 3.09 4.94
N MET A 18 -6.09 4.28 4.54
CA MET A 18 -5.71 4.55 3.15
C MET A 18 -4.53 3.67 2.71
N SER A 19 -3.54 3.49 3.58
CA SER A 19 -2.38 2.65 3.30
C SER A 19 -2.77 1.18 3.17
N ASP A 20 -3.65 0.69 4.03
CA ASP A 20 -4.17 -0.69 3.98
C ASP A 20 -4.92 -0.97 2.68
N VAL A 21 -5.74 -0.02 2.21
CA VAL A 21 -6.42 -0.13 0.91
C VAL A 21 -5.41 -0.23 -0.23
N CYS A 22 -4.36 0.61 -0.24
CA CYS A 22 -3.30 0.54 -1.26
C CYS A 22 -2.58 -0.81 -1.26
N VAL A 23 -2.26 -1.34 -0.07
CA VAL A 23 -1.61 -2.66 0.07
C VAL A 23 -2.51 -3.77 -0.48
N ARG A 24 -3.81 -3.73 -0.16
CA ARG A 24 -4.78 -4.73 -0.65
C ARG A 24 -4.90 -4.75 -2.17
N VAL A 25 -5.06 -3.58 -2.79
CA VAL A 25 -5.12 -3.46 -4.25
C VAL A 25 -3.83 -3.99 -4.90
N CYS A 26 -2.67 -3.72 -4.29
CA CYS A 26 -1.40 -4.25 -4.77
C CYS A 26 -1.32 -5.79 -4.62
N ALA A 27 -1.80 -6.34 -3.52
CA ALA A 27 -1.85 -7.78 -3.29
C ALA A 27 -2.77 -8.48 -4.29
N GLU A 28 -3.97 -7.93 -4.52
CA GLU A 28 -4.92 -8.41 -5.52
C GLU A 28 -4.28 -8.48 -6.92
N GLY A 29 -3.65 -7.39 -7.37
CA GLY A 29 -2.94 -7.41 -8.66
C GLY A 29 -1.80 -8.43 -8.74
N VAL A 30 -1.05 -8.65 -7.66
CA VAL A 30 -0.01 -9.70 -7.63
C VAL A 30 -0.61 -11.09 -7.68
N MET A 31 -1.73 -11.34 -7.00
CA MET A 31 -2.43 -12.63 -7.06
C MET A 31 -2.99 -12.91 -8.45
N ASP A 32 -3.56 -11.91 -9.12
CA ASP A 32 -4.09 -12.04 -10.49
C ASP A 32 -2.98 -12.38 -11.50
N GLU A 33 -1.79 -11.79 -11.32
CA GLU A 33 -0.61 -12.08 -12.15
C GLU A 33 0.05 -13.44 -11.81
N ASN A 34 -0.20 -14.01 -10.63
CA ASN A 34 0.48 -15.21 -10.12
C ASN A 34 -0.51 -16.23 -9.48
N PRO A 35 -1.28 -16.99 -10.30
CA PRO A 35 -2.22 -17.98 -9.78
C PRO A 35 -1.54 -19.03 -8.89
N GLY A 36 -2.08 -19.25 -7.69
CA GLY A 36 -1.55 -20.25 -6.75
C GLY A 36 -0.30 -19.83 -5.97
N ILE A 37 0.07 -18.55 -6.01
CA ILE A 37 1.16 -18.00 -5.19
C ILE A 37 0.94 -18.28 -3.70
N SER A 38 2.00 -18.66 -2.99
CA SER A 38 1.95 -18.83 -1.54
C SER A 38 1.82 -17.49 -0.83
N GLU A 39 1.19 -17.46 0.35
CA GLU A 39 1.04 -16.23 1.15
C GLU A 39 2.39 -15.56 1.44
N LYS A 40 3.40 -16.36 1.80
CA LYS A 40 4.77 -15.86 2.06
C LYS A 40 5.35 -15.16 0.84
N GLU A 41 5.15 -15.72 -0.35
CA GLU A 41 5.69 -15.17 -1.58
C GLU A 41 4.88 -13.96 -2.08
N LEU A 42 3.57 -13.95 -1.84
CA LEU A 42 2.72 -12.78 -2.06
C LEU A 42 3.21 -11.58 -1.24
N ILE A 43 3.49 -11.78 0.05
CA ILE A 43 3.99 -10.73 0.94
C ILE A 43 5.31 -10.15 0.41
N GLU A 44 6.26 -10.99 0.00
CA GLU A 44 7.54 -10.52 -0.52
C GLU A 44 7.38 -9.74 -1.84
N ARG A 45 6.58 -10.24 -2.78
CA ARG A 45 6.30 -9.51 -4.05
C ARG A 45 5.61 -8.18 -3.82
N VAL A 46 4.64 -8.13 -2.90
CA VAL A 46 3.96 -6.86 -2.55
C VAL A 46 4.96 -5.88 -1.91
N ARG A 47 5.86 -6.34 -1.03
CA ARG A 47 6.92 -5.50 -0.46
C ARG A 47 7.85 -4.94 -1.53
N GLU A 48 8.24 -5.74 -2.52
CA GLU A 48 9.04 -5.29 -3.66
C GLU A 48 8.31 -4.20 -4.47
N ARG A 49 7.02 -4.41 -4.78
CA ARG A 49 6.18 -3.45 -5.52
C ARG A 49 6.07 -2.12 -4.78
N LEU A 50 5.90 -2.14 -3.46
CA LEU A 50 5.84 -0.93 -2.62
C LEU A 50 7.20 -0.20 -2.55
N LYS A 51 8.31 -0.94 -2.40
CA LYS A 51 9.68 -0.37 -2.40
C LYS A 51 10.03 0.29 -3.74
N PHE A 52 9.57 -0.27 -4.86
CA PHE A 52 9.77 0.33 -6.17
C PHE A 52 9.12 1.72 -6.27
N ASN A 53 7.90 1.86 -5.74
CA ASN A 53 7.19 3.13 -5.72
C ASN A 53 7.92 4.18 -4.87
N GLU A 54 8.43 3.80 -3.70
CA GLU A 54 9.22 4.70 -2.83
C GLU A 54 10.49 5.23 -3.52
N ARG A 55 11.18 4.37 -4.29
CA ARG A 55 12.37 4.77 -5.07
C ARG A 55 12.01 5.68 -6.25
N HIS A 56 10.87 5.46 -6.90
CA HIS A 56 10.40 6.30 -8.00
C HIS A 56 9.97 7.69 -7.54
N MET A 57 9.31 7.78 -6.38
CA MET A 57 8.98 9.08 -5.78
C MET A 57 10.24 9.87 -5.42
N ARG A 58 11.28 9.25 -4.87
CA ARG A 58 12.55 9.92 -4.55
C ARG A 58 13.34 10.42 -5.76
N ARG A 59 13.10 9.86 -6.96
CA ARG A 59 13.77 10.28 -8.21
C ARG A 59 13.05 11.42 -8.93
N SER A 60 11.80 11.69 -8.57
CA SER A 60 10.94 12.65 -9.26
C SER A 60 10.76 13.95 -8.47
N GLY A 61 11.54 14.14 -7.40
CA GLY A 61 11.54 15.33 -6.53
C GLY A 61 12.86 16.06 -6.56
#